data_AF-A0A382G6Q8-F1
#
_entry.id   AF-A0A382G6Q8-F1
#
_cell.length_a   1.000
_cell.length_b   1.000
_cell.length_c   1.000
_cell.angle_alpha   90.00
_cell.angle_beta   90.00
_cell.angle_gamma   90.00
#
_symmetry.space_group_name_H-M   'P 1'
#
loop_
_entity.id
_entity.type
_entity.pdbx_description
1 polymer ?
#
loop_
_entity_poly.entity_id
_entity_poly.type
_entity_poly.pdbx_seq_one_letter_code
_entity_poly.pdbx_strand_id
1 'polypeptide(L)'
;MEPEQILYKLQRALERRVNQLAISVTSGGVDNMETYKYIIGQINALESVRQEISNLQHDKELNGKSGTVIDLNRGLKNPPSK
;
A
#
# COMPACT_ATOMS: atom_id res chain seq x y z
N MET A 1 -11.07 -24.01 -10.09
CA MET A 1 -10.87 -22.56 -9.90
C MET A 1 -9.57 -22.25 -10.59
N GLU A 2 -9.60 -21.36 -11.57
CA GLU A 2 -8.38 -21.00 -12.30
C GLU A 2 -7.45 -20.16 -11.42
N PRO A 3 -6.12 -20.32 -11.54
CA PRO A 3 -5.13 -19.55 -10.76
C PRO A 3 -5.36 -18.04 -10.79
N GLU A 4 -5.79 -17.51 -11.92
CA GLU A 4 -6.09 -16.09 -12.13
C GLU A 4 -7.27 -15.62 -11.26
N GLN A 5 -8.28 -16.48 -11.07
CA GLN A 5 -9.42 -16.18 -10.19
C GLN A 5 -8.99 -16.12 -8.73
N ILE A 6 -8.04 -16.97 -8.32
CA ILE A 6 -7.47 -16.94 -6.97
C ILE A 6 -6.68 -15.66 -6.76
N LEU A 7 -5.84 -15.28 -7.73
CA LEU A 7 -5.04 -14.07 -7.69
C LEU A 7 -5.92 -12.81 -7.59
N TYR A 8 -6.99 -12.76 -8.37
CA TYR A 8 -7.94 -11.63 -8.35
C TYR A 8 -8.69 -11.53 -7.01
N LYS A 9 -9.09 -12.67 -6.42
CA LYS A 9 -9.68 -12.70 -5.07
C LYS A 9 -8.69 -12.21 -4.01
N LEU A 10 -7.43 -12.62 -4.11
CA LEU A 10 -6.36 -12.19 -3.21
C LEU A 10 -6.13 -10.67 -3.31
N GLN A 11 -6.04 -10.12 -4.52
CA GLN A 11 -5.90 -8.68 -4.74
C GLN A 11 -7.04 -7.88 -4.09
N ARG A 12 -8.30 -8.29 -4.28
CA ARG A 12 -9.44 -7.67 -3.61
C ARG A 12 -9.40 -7.81 -2.09
N ALA A 13 -8.91 -8.92 -1.57
CA ALA A 13 -8.77 -9.13 -0.13
C ALA A 13 -7.72 -8.18 0.47
N LEU A 14 -6.58 -7.99 -0.21
CA LEU A 14 -5.54 -7.04 0.17
C LEU A 14 -6.07 -5.59 0.18
N GLU A 15 -6.77 -5.16 -0.87
CA GLU A 15 -7.39 -3.83 -0.94
C GLU A 15 -8.37 -3.58 0.22
N ARG A 16 -9.24 -4.56 0.51
CA ARG A 16 -10.19 -4.45 1.63
C ARG A 16 -9.45 -4.32 2.96
N ARG A 17 -8.39 -5.11 3.16
CA ARG A 17 -7.61 -5.06 4.40
C ARG A 17 -6.89 -3.73 4.57
N VAL A 18 -6.26 -3.22 3.51
CA VAL A 18 -5.62 -1.90 3.54
C VAL A 18 -6.63 -0.81 3.86
N ASN A 19 -7.80 -0.80 3.22
CA ASN A 19 -8.86 0.18 3.50
C ASN A 19 -9.35 0.11 4.96
N GLN A 20 -9.53 -1.08 5.52
CA GLN A 20 -9.92 -1.24 6.92
C GLN A 20 -8.85 -0.69 7.88
N LEU A 21 -7.58 -0.98 7.63
CA LEU A 21 -6.47 -0.47 8.44
C LEU A 21 -6.34 1.05 8.30
N ALA A 22 -6.52 1.59 7.10
CA ALA A 22 -6.50 3.03 6.83
C ALA A 22 -7.64 3.76 7.58
N ILE A 23 -8.85 3.19 7.59
CA ILE A 23 -9.97 3.72 8.38
C ILE A 23 -9.61 3.69 9.87
N SER A 24 -9.07 2.57 10.36
CA SER A 24 -8.69 2.43 11.78
C SER A 24 -7.73 3.52 12.26
N VAL A 25 -6.75 3.91 11.44
CA VAL A 25 -5.77 4.97 11.80
C VAL A 25 -6.31 6.39 11.59
N THR A 26 -7.24 6.60 10.66
CA THR A 26 -7.78 7.94 10.33
C THR A 26 -9.00 8.32 11.15
N SER A 27 -9.75 7.35 11.69
CA SER A 27 -10.97 7.59 12.46
C SER A 27 -10.73 7.92 13.94
N GLY A 28 -9.47 8.11 14.36
CA GLY A 28 -9.11 8.32 15.77
C GLY A 28 -9.28 7.06 16.64
N GLY A 29 -9.40 5.87 16.04
CA GLY A 29 -9.52 4.59 16.75
C GLY A 29 -8.19 4.04 17.29
N VAL A 30 -7.10 4.78 17.14
CA VAL A 30 -5.77 4.40 17.59
C VAL A 30 -5.42 5.19 18.85
N ASP A 31 -5.13 4.46 19.92
CA ASP A 31 -4.89 4.95 21.27
C ASP A 31 -3.47 5.47 21.50
N ASN A 32 -2.49 5.00 20.71
CA ASN A 32 -1.09 5.40 20.87
C ASN A 32 -0.28 5.37 19.56
N MET A 33 0.86 6.06 19.56
CA MET A 33 1.72 6.17 18.37
C MET A 33 2.45 4.88 17.98
N GLU A 34 2.62 3.92 18.90
CA GLU A 34 3.19 2.62 18.59
C GLU A 34 2.21 1.79 17.75
N THR A 35 0.95 1.69 18.18
CA THR A 35 -0.15 1.09 17.43
C THR A 35 -0.30 1.76 16.06
N TYR A 36 -0.22 3.09 16.00
CA TYR A 36 -0.28 3.84 14.73
C TYR A 36 0.84 3.38 13.79
N LYS A 37 2.10 3.43 14.23
CA LYS A 37 3.27 3.03 13.42
C LYS A 37 3.18 1.57 12.99
N TYR A 38 2.71 0.69 13.87
CA TYR A 38 2.51 -0.71 13.56
C TYR A 38 1.48 -0.91 12.44
N ILE A 39 0.36 -0.20 12.48
CA ILE A 39 -0.65 -0.26 11.41
C ILE A 39 -0.11 0.30 10.09
N ILE A 40 0.63 1.40 10.11
CA ILE A 40 1.28 1.93 8.90
C ILE A 40 2.27 0.90 8.32
N GLY A 41 3.05 0.21 9.17
CA GLY A 41 3.92 -0.89 8.74
C GLY A 41 3.16 -2.04 8.09
N GLN A 42 2.01 -2.44 8.66
CA GLN A 42 1.13 -3.45 8.06
C GLN A 42 0.60 -3.02 6.69
N ILE A 43 0.15 -1.77 6.55
CA ILE A 43 -0.32 -1.22 5.27
C ILE A 43 0.78 -1.31 4.21
N ASN A 44 2.00 -0.86 4.54
CA ASN A 44 3.13 -0.88 3.61
C ASN A 44 3.47 -2.30 3.14
N ALA A 45 3.46 -3.28 4.05
CA ALA A 45 3.72 -4.67 3.69
C ALA A 45 2.65 -5.24 2.74
N LEU A 46 1.37 -4.97 3.01
CA LEU A 46 0.26 -5.44 2.18
C LEU A 46 0.26 -4.79 0.79
N GLU A 47 0.62 -3.50 0.71
CA GLU A 47 0.78 -2.77 -0.55
C GLU A 47 1.92 -3.32 -1.39
N SER A 48 3.06 -3.68 -0.77
CA SER A 48 4.18 -4.34 -1.48
C SER A 48 3.74 -5.65 -2.13
N VAL A 49 3.03 -6.50 -1.37
CA VAL A 49 2.51 -7.77 -1.92
C VAL A 49 1.50 -7.52 -3.04
N ARG A 50 0.61 -6.53 -2.88
CA ARG A 50 -0.35 -6.16 -3.95
C ARG A 50 0.37 -5.71 -5.21
N GLN A 51 1.46 -4.96 -5.08
CA GLN A 51 2.28 -4.52 -6.20
C GLN A 51 3.00 -5.68 -6.89
N GLU A 52 3.56 -6.63 -6.13
CA GLU A 52 4.16 -7.84 -6.68
C GLU A 52 3.14 -8.66 -7.48
N ILE A 53 1.92 -8.82 -6.96
CA ILE A 53 0.81 -9.46 -7.69
C ILE A 53 0.50 -8.72 -9.00
N SER A 54 0.44 -7.39 -8.97
CA SER A 54 0.21 -6.58 -10.18
C SER A 54 1.34 -6.74 -11.19
N ASN A 55 2.59 -6.86 -10.73
CA ASN A 55 3.76 -7.09 -11.57
C ASN A 55 3.78 -8.50 -12.18
N LEU A 56 3.16 -9.49 -11.54
CA LEU A 56 3.00 -10.84 -12.10
C LEU A 56 1.91 -10.89 -13.17
N GLN A 57 0.88 -10.04 -13.08
CA GLN A 57 -0.20 -9.96 -14.06
C GLN A 57 0.15 -9.11 -15.28
N HIS A 58 0.99 -8.10 -15.11
CA HIS A 58 1.56 -7.32 -16.21
C HIS A 58 2.95 -7.86 -16.50
N ASP A 59 3.08 -8.73 -17.50
CA ASP A 59 4.38 -9.02 -18.10
C ASP A 59 5.08 -7.68 -18.38
N LYS A 60 6.29 -7.52 -17.83
CA LYS A 60 7.06 -6.29 -17.93
C LYS A 60 7.39 -6.00 -19.40
N GLU A 61 6.49 -5.38 -20.14
CA GLU A 61 6.92 -4.55 -21.26
C GLU A 61 7.81 -3.46 -20.67
N LEU A 62 9.09 -3.56 -20.98
CA LEU A 62 10.24 -2.95 -20.30
C LEU A 62 10.26 -1.40 -20.19
N ASN A 63 9.17 -0.65 -20.43
CA ASN A 63 9.23 0.83 -20.54
C ASN A 63 7.99 1.65 -20.08
N GLY A 64 7.09 1.12 -19.25
CA GLY A 64 5.87 1.84 -18.88
C GLY A 64 5.91 2.56 -17.52
N LYS A 65 5.80 3.89 -17.51
CA LYS A 65 5.68 4.81 -16.36
C LYS A 65 4.44 4.59 -15.45
N SER A 66 4.05 3.35 -15.14
CA SER A 66 2.77 3.02 -14.46
C SER A 66 2.92 2.33 -13.10
N GLY A 67 4.10 2.34 -12.49
CA GLY A 67 4.25 1.93 -11.09
C GLY A 67 3.66 2.99 -10.15
N THR A 68 2.95 2.56 -9.09
CA THR A 68 2.60 3.48 -7.99
C THR A 68 3.88 3.87 -7.28
N VAL A 69 4.36 5.11 -7.49
CA VAL A 69 5.53 5.66 -6.80
C VAL A 69 5.11 6.08 -5.40
N ILE A 70 5.54 5.34 -4.39
CA ILE A 70 5.33 5.69 -2.98
C ILE A 70 6.51 6.54 -2.52
N ASP A 71 6.31 7.85 -2.42
CA ASP A 71 7.29 8.78 -1.87
C ASP A 71 7.27 8.74 -0.34
N LEU A 72 8.29 8.08 0.24
CA LEU A 72 8.50 7.92 1.68
C LEU A 72 9.07 9.18 2.35
N ASN A 73 9.43 10.22 1.59
CA ASN A 73 10.12 11.43 2.08
C ASN A 73 9.22 12.66 2.30
N ARG A 74 7.89 12.53 2.19
CA ARG A 74 6.93 13.65 2.30
C ARG A 74 6.93 14.42 3.64
N GLY A 75 7.77 14.06 4.61
CA GLY A 75 7.92 14.72 5.91
C GLY A 75 9.01 15.79 6.02
N LEU A 76 9.94 15.89 5.06
CA LEU A 76 11.02 16.88 5.11
C LEU A 76 10.71 18.05 4.15
N LYS A 77 9.80 18.94 4.55
CA LYS A 77 9.72 20.26 3.91
C LYS A 77 11.03 20.99 4.21
N ASN A 78 11.87 21.19 3.19
CA ASN A 78 12.95 22.16 3.28
C ASN A 78 12.36 23.51 3.73
N PRO A 79 12.99 24.22 4.69
CA PRO A 79 12.47 25.49 5.18
C PRO A 79 12.40 26.50 4.03
N PRO A 80 11.43 27.41 4.02
CA PRO A 80 11.30 28.40 2.97
C PRO A 80 12.57 29.28 2.94
N SER A 81 13.17 29.37 1.77
CA SER A 81 14.26 30.30 1.47
C SER A 81 13.78 31.73 1.81
N LYS A 82 14.52 32.44 2.66
CA LYS A 82 14.37 33.88 2.84
C LYS A 82 14.81 34.63 1.59
#